data_AF-A0A4R6WWL8-F1
#
_entry.id   AF-A0A4R6WWL8-F1
#
_cell.length_a   1.000
_cell.length_b   1.000
_cell.length_c   1.000
_cell.angle_alpha   90.00
_cell.angle_beta   90.00
_cell.angle_gamma   90.00
#
_symmetry.space_group_name_H-M   'P 1'
#
loop_
_entity.id
_entity.type
_entity.pdbx_description
1 polymer ?
#
loop_
_entity_poly.entity_id
_entity_poly.type
_entity_poly.pdbx_seq_one_letter_code
_entity_poly.pdbx_strand_id
1 'polypeptide(L)'
;MKFIRLLLSCLILALTWNVSSQEQKSYYYVAIIDRFYPPMEAFESEDDKTQHRWMYGVVDIDKDYQKEAYYHGDMVQLIANDPSFVFLRYPLAGQRSPMKEILMAINSINDRFDRTPIDSLVLSWESSTLISAFDQPLSRKHREKYIETIRQWGEENPSWHDTYLVIKALEALTDKGVQVFTIAGNSGSRAINTLSFAKGVTTVGAAEKELNYFISDNVFVDTYEQAAYQFIRLDDSNGVPLGYDVDGDGCQDIPISALTSSDKTQLPKATWPPIKGSSFAAPMALKKAFVKTTAHCPS
;
A
#
# COMPACT_ATOMS: atom_id res chain seq x y z
N MET A 1 -11.91 -53.34 -36.23
CA MET A 1 -12.66 -52.12 -35.81
C MET A 1 -13.00 -52.03 -34.31
N LYS A 2 -12.86 -53.07 -33.48
CA LYS A 2 -13.15 -52.99 -32.03
C LYS A 2 -11.99 -52.46 -31.16
N PHE A 3 -10.74 -52.60 -31.60
CA PHE A 3 -9.57 -52.14 -30.85
C PHE A 3 -9.32 -50.62 -30.89
N ILE A 4 -9.71 -49.94 -31.97
CA ILE A 4 -9.51 -48.48 -32.13
C ILE A 4 -10.46 -47.68 -31.22
N ARG A 5 -11.65 -48.21 -30.92
CA ARG A 5 -12.60 -47.55 -30.01
C ARG A 5 -12.17 -47.59 -28.53
N LEU A 6 -11.40 -48.60 -28.12
CA LEU A 6 -10.91 -48.72 -26.74
C LEU A 6 -9.79 -47.72 -26.44
N LEU A 7 -8.89 -47.49 -27.40
CA LEU A 7 -7.79 -46.52 -27.27
C LEU A 7 -8.28 -45.06 -27.23
N LEU A 8 -9.32 -44.72 -27.99
CA LEU A 8 -9.93 -43.39 -27.95
C LEU A 8 -10.64 -43.11 -26.61
N SER A 9 -11.18 -44.14 -25.97
CA SER A 9 -11.85 -44.03 -24.66
C SER A 9 -10.85 -43.72 -23.54
N CYS A 10 -9.68 -44.37 -23.56
CA CYS A 10 -8.63 -44.11 -22.57
C CYS A 10 -7.94 -42.75 -22.78
N LEU A 11 -7.84 -42.25 -24.02
CA LEU A 11 -7.22 -40.95 -24.29
C LEU A 11 -8.10 -39.78 -23.80
N ILE A 12 -9.42 -39.90 -23.89
CA ILE A 12 -10.36 -38.87 -23.41
C ILE A 12 -10.43 -38.86 -21.88
N LEU A 13 -10.31 -40.01 -21.23
CA LEU A 13 -10.24 -40.12 -19.76
C LEU A 13 -8.92 -39.59 -19.17
N ALA A 14 -7.81 -39.65 -19.92
CA ALA A 14 -6.54 -39.06 -19.51
C ALA A 14 -6.48 -37.53 -19.71
N LEU A 15 -7.35 -36.96 -20.55
CA LEU A 15 -7.44 -35.52 -20.82
C LEU A 15 -8.37 -34.77 -19.84
N THR A 16 -9.19 -35.47 -19.05
CA THR A 16 -10.11 -34.86 -18.08
C THR A 16 -9.56 -34.73 -16.66
N TRP A 17 -8.31 -35.13 -16.40
CA TRP A 17 -7.71 -35.13 -15.05
C TRP A 17 -6.58 -34.11 -14.84
N ASN A 18 -6.45 -33.12 -15.72
CA ASN A 18 -5.65 -31.92 -15.48
C ASN A 18 -6.52 -30.66 -15.40
N VAL A 19 -7.74 -30.78 -14.87
CA VAL A 19 -8.33 -29.63 -14.18
C VAL A 19 -7.59 -29.55 -12.86
N SER A 20 -6.43 -28.89 -12.87
CA SER A 20 -5.83 -28.37 -11.65
C SER A 20 -6.92 -27.52 -11.02
N SER A 21 -7.58 -28.06 -10.00
CA SER A 21 -8.30 -27.22 -9.05
C SER A 21 -7.23 -26.31 -8.47
N GLN A 22 -7.12 -25.09 -8.98
CA GLN A 22 -6.50 -24.01 -8.22
C GLN A 22 -7.27 -24.01 -6.91
N GLU A 23 -6.66 -24.58 -5.88
CA GLU A 23 -7.16 -24.53 -4.52
C GLU A 23 -7.39 -23.04 -4.27
N GLN A 24 -8.66 -22.64 -4.20
CA GLN A 24 -9.03 -21.24 -4.14
C GLN A 24 -8.48 -20.73 -2.82
N LYS A 25 -7.36 -20.00 -2.90
CA LYS A 25 -6.63 -19.51 -1.74
C LYS A 25 -7.62 -18.73 -0.89
N SER A 26 -7.89 -19.21 0.33
CA SER A 26 -8.93 -18.63 1.17
C SER A 26 -8.53 -17.23 1.66
N TYR A 27 -7.22 -16.96 1.74
CA TYR A 27 -6.66 -15.69 2.18
C TYR A 27 -5.36 -15.34 1.45
N TYR A 28 -5.10 -14.05 1.30
CA TYR A 28 -3.83 -13.48 0.83
C TYR A 28 -3.07 -12.82 1.97
N TYR A 29 -1.78 -13.09 2.09
CA TYR A 29 -0.90 -12.47 3.08
C TYR A 29 -0.29 -11.20 2.50
N VAL A 30 -0.63 -10.05 3.09
CA VAL A 30 -0.25 -8.73 2.60
C VAL A 30 0.69 -8.07 3.60
N ALA A 31 1.93 -7.84 3.21
CA ALA A 31 2.87 -7.03 3.99
C ALA A 31 2.62 -5.54 3.75
N ILE A 32 2.67 -4.75 4.83
CA ILE A 32 2.67 -3.29 4.76
C ILE A 32 3.85 -2.78 5.57
N ILE A 33 4.73 -2.00 4.93
CA ILE A 33 5.86 -1.33 5.58
C ILE A 33 5.53 0.14 5.71
N ASP A 34 5.23 0.59 6.94
CA ASP A 34 4.80 1.96 7.19
C ASP A 34 4.83 2.30 8.70
N ARG A 35 4.41 3.50 9.09
CA ARG A 35 4.18 3.91 10.48
C ARG A 35 2.75 3.60 10.90
N PHE A 36 2.59 2.94 12.04
CA PHE A 36 1.30 2.55 12.61
C PHE A 36 1.14 3.11 14.01
N TYR A 37 -0.11 3.37 14.41
CA TYR A 37 -0.47 3.68 15.79
C TYR A 37 -0.88 2.41 16.54
N PRO A 38 -0.54 2.28 17.84
CA PRO A 38 0.43 3.10 18.55
C PRO A 38 1.85 2.88 18.00
N PRO A 39 2.77 3.84 18.20
CA PRO A 39 4.17 3.66 17.84
C PRO A 39 4.78 2.48 18.60
N MET A 40 5.92 1.99 18.11
CA MET A 40 6.63 0.88 18.76
C MET A 40 7.11 1.22 20.18
N GLU A 41 7.43 2.49 20.42
CA GLU A 41 7.80 2.99 21.73
C GLU A 41 6.56 3.44 22.49
N ALA A 42 6.51 3.15 23.78
CA ALA A 42 5.43 3.63 24.64
C ALA A 42 5.55 5.15 24.82
N PHE A 43 4.40 5.82 24.85
CA PHE A 43 4.36 7.24 25.18
C PHE A 43 4.79 7.47 26.63
N GLU A 44 5.60 8.50 26.86
CA GLU A 44 6.06 8.86 28.20
C GLU A 44 4.97 9.60 29.01
N SER A 45 4.02 10.23 28.32
CA SER A 45 2.90 10.97 28.90
C SER A 45 1.72 11.13 27.93
N GLU A 46 0.57 11.58 28.42
CA GLU A 46 -0.57 11.94 27.55
C GLU A 46 -0.28 13.18 26.69
N ASP A 47 0.58 14.10 27.16
CA ASP A 47 1.04 15.25 26.37
C ASP A 47 1.91 14.81 25.20
N ASP A 48 2.86 13.90 25.44
CA ASP A 48 3.70 13.27 24.41
C ASP A 48 2.83 12.56 23.36
N LYS A 49 1.88 11.74 23.80
CA LYS A 49 0.89 11.09 22.93
C LYS A 49 0.08 12.09 22.09
N THR A 50 -0.35 13.20 22.68
CA THR A 50 -1.09 14.26 21.98
C THR A 50 -0.22 14.93 20.92
N GLN A 51 1.03 15.27 21.26
CA GLN A 51 1.99 15.81 20.28
C GLN A 51 2.26 14.81 19.15
N HIS A 52 2.41 13.53 19.47
CA HIS A 52 2.62 12.47 18.50
C HIS A 52 1.44 12.35 17.52
N ARG A 53 0.19 12.45 18.03
CA ARG A 53 -1.00 12.50 17.19
C ARG A 53 -1.03 13.73 16.29
N TRP A 54 -0.63 14.90 16.79
CA TRP A 54 -0.51 16.09 15.94
C TRP A 54 0.52 15.93 14.82
N MET A 55 1.68 15.36 15.13
CA MET A 55 2.77 15.17 14.18
C MET A 55 2.48 14.09 13.13
N TYR A 56 1.92 12.96 13.55
CA TYR A 56 1.83 11.75 12.71
C TYR A 56 0.40 11.30 12.42
N GLY A 57 -0.58 11.81 13.15
CA GLY A 57 -1.98 11.60 12.85
C GLY A 57 -2.34 12.21 11.49
N VAL A 58 -3.19 11.50 10.77
CA VAL A 58 -3.53 11.85 9.39
C VAL A 58 -4.62 12.91 9.32
N VAL A 59 -5.62 12.84 10.21
CA VAL A 59 -6.81 13.70 10.14
C VAL A 59 -7.50 13.84 11.49
N ASP A 60 -8.10 15.00 11.73
CA ASP A 60 -9.07 15.26 12.78
C ASP A 60 -10.47 14.98 12.17
N ILE A 61 -11.04 13.83 12.52
CA ILE A 61 -12.26 13.32 11.88
C ILE A 61 -13.49 14.00 12.47
N ASP A 62 -13.51 14.21 13.79
CA ASP A 62 -14.67 14.70 14.51
C ASP A 62 -14.64 16.20 14.84
N LYS A 63 -13.60 16.91 14.39
CA LYS A 63 -13.41 18.37 14.46
C LYS A 63 -13.27 18.88 15.89
N ASP A 64 -12.68 18.09 16.76
CA ASP A 64 -12.37 18.45 18.15
C ASP A 64 -10.97 19.09 18.31
N TYR A 65 -10.26 19.33 17.21
CA TYR A 65 -8.86 19.78 17.16
C TYR A 65 -7.89 18.75 17.74
N GLN A 66 -8.23 17.48 17.73
CA GLN A 66 -7.31 16.38 17.98
C GLN A 66 -7.28 15.49 16.76
N LYS A 67 -6.08 15.18 16.27
CA LYS A 67 -5.96 14.19 15.22
C LYS A 67 -6.19 12.81 15.81
N GLU A 68 -6.90 11.99 15.05
CA GLU A 68 -7.26 10.65 15.46
C GLU A 68 -6.04 9.75 15.59
N ALA A 69 -6.20 8.68 16.35
CA ALA A 69 -5.17 7.70 16.67
C ALA A 69 -4.86 6.74 15.49
N TYR A 70 -4.73 7.30 14.29
CA TYR A 70 -4.40 6.60 13.06
C TYR A 70 -3.21 7.27 12.39
N TYR A 71 -2.16 6.49 12.16
CA TYR A 71 -1.00 6.93 11.38
C TYR A 71 -1.18 6.57 9.91
N HIS A 72 -0.22 7.01 9.10
CA HIS A 72 -0.24 6.82 7.65
C HIS A 72 -0.45 5.35 7.26
N GLY A 73 0.26 4.41 7.89
CA GLY A 73 0.13 2.97 7.65
C GLY A 73 -1.22 2.40 8.02
N ASP A 74 -1.88 2.93 9.05
CA ASP A 74 -3.24 2.50 9.40
C ASP A 74 -4.22 2.87 8.30
N MET A 75 -4.11 4.08 7.73
CA MET A 75 -4.93 4.51 6.59
C MET A 75 -4.66 3.68 5.33
N VAL A 76 -3.39 3.39 5.04
CA VAL A 76 -3.02 2.49 3.93
C VAL A 76 -3.67 1.12 4.10
N GLN A 77 -3.66 0.56 5.31
CA GLN A 77 -4.30 -0.73 5.58
C GLN A 77 -5.81 -0.66 5.46
N LEU A 78 -6.46 0.39 5.99
CA LEU A 78 -7.91 0.56 5.90
C LEU A 78 -8.37 0.60 4.43
N ILE A 79 -7.69 1.37 3.58
CA ILE A 79 -8.02 1.43 2.14
C ILE A 79 -7.79 0.09 1.43
N ALA A 80 -6.79 -0.68 1.87
CA ALA A 80 -6.54 -2.01 1.33
C ALA A 80 -7.52 -3.07 1.86
N ASN A 81 -8.30 -2.77 2.90
CA ASN A 81 -8.96 -3.78 3.72
C ASN A 81 -9.94 -4.64 2.91
N ASP A 82 -9.88 -5.95 3.11
CA ASP A 82 -10.81 -6.91 2.54
C ASP A 82 -10.82 -8.18 3.42
N PRO A 83 -11.96 -8.88 3.61
CA PRO A 83 -12.02 -10.11 4.41
C PRO A 83 -11.10 -11.23 3.92
N SER A 84 -10.67 -11.21 2.66
CA SER A 84 -9.71 -12.17 2.10
C SER A 84 -8.26 -11.83 2.41
N PHE A 85 -7.95 -10.71 3.07
CA PHE A 85 -6.57 -10.31 3.37
C PHE A 85 -6.18 -10.54 4.83
N VAL A 86 -4.96 -11.05 5.01
CA VAL A 86 -4.28 -11.15 6.31
C VAL A 86 -3.08 -10.20 6.27
N PHE A 87 -3.18 -9.10 7.01
CA PHE A 87 -2.14 -8.08 7.03
C PHE A 87 -1.00 -8.42 7.98
N LEU A 88 0.24 -8.31 7.47
CA LEU A 88 1.48 -8.38 8.22
C LEU A 88 2.10 -6.98 8.28
N ARG A 89 2.01 -6.33 9.44
CA ARG A 89 2.57 -4.99 9.65
C ARG A 89 4.07 -5.07 9.93
N TYR A 90 4.83 -4.27 9.20
CA TYR A 90 6.27 -4.03 9.42
C TYR A 90 6.46 -2.56 9.80
N PRO A 91 6.33 -2.22 11.09
CA PRO A 91 6.32 -0.83 11.55
C PRO A 91 7.69 -0.16 11.39
N LEU A 92 7.68 1.09 10.93
CA LEU A 92 8.81 2.01 10.96
C LEU A 92 8.81 2.75 12.29
N ALA A 93 9.91 2.66 13.04
CA ALA A 93 10.08 3.29 14.35
C ALA A 93 10.42 4.78 14.23
N GLY A 94 11.03 5.21 13.11
CA GLY A 94 11.46 6.60 12.91
C GLY A 94 12.72 6.98 13.69
N GLN A 95 13.49 5.99 14.13
CA GLN A 95 14.77 6.18 14.82
C GLN A 95 15.96 6.31 13.84
N ARG A 96 15.77 5.91 12.59
CA ARG A 96 16.80 5.91 11.53
C ARG A 96 16.24 6.56 10.26
N SER A 97 17.07 6.66 9.21
CA SER A 97 16.58 7.07 7.90
C SER A 97 15.46 6.10 7.43
N PRO A 98 14.38 6.60 6.83
CA PRO A 98 13.27 5.76 6.37
C PRO A 98 13.73 4.61 5.46
N MET A 99 14.64 4.87 4.51
CA MET A 99 15.14 3.85 3.59
C MET A 99 15.89 2.72 4.30
N LYS A 100 16.61 3.02 5.39
CA LYS A 100 17.30 2.00 6.18
C LYS A 100 16.31 1.09 6.92
N GLU A 101 15.26 1.68 7.50
CA GLU A 101 14.22 0.90 8.17
C GLU A 101 13.40 0.06 7.20
N ILE A 102 13.06 0.62 6.03
CA ILE A 102 12.41 -0.11 4.93
C ILE A 102 13.28 -1.28 4.46
N LEU A 103 14.59 -1.05 4.25
CA LEU A 103 15.51 -2.13 3.89
C LEU A 103 15.54 -3.24 4.94
N MET A 104 15.59 -2.88 6.24
CA MET A 104 15.55 -3.86 7.32
C MET A 104 14.24 -4.65 7.32
N ALA A 105 13.10 -4.01 7.09
CA ALA A 105 11.81 -4.67 7.00
C ALA A 105 11.76 -5.65 5.82
N ILE A 106 12.20 -5.23 4.62
CA ILE A 106 12.24 -6.10 3.42
C ILE A 106 13.19 -7.28 3.64
N ASN A 107 14.37 -7.06 4.21
CA ASN A 107 15.30 -8.15 4.54
C ASN A 107 14.66 -9.13 5.53
N SER A 108 13.94 -8.61 6.53
CA SER A 108 13.25 -9.45 7.49
C SER A 108 12.09 -10.26 6.89
N ILE A 109 11.43 -9.76 5.85
CA ILE A 109 10.48 -10.53 5.02
C ILE A 109 11.24 -11.62 4.27
N ASN A 110 12.33 -11.25 3.58
CA ASN A 110 13.14 -12.17 2.78
C ASN A 110 13.71 -13.33 3.59
N ASP A 111 14.26 -13.05 4.78
CA ASP A 111 14.86 -14.05 5.68
C ASP A 111 13.83 -15.05 6.23
N ARG A 112 12.56 -14.63 6.32
CA ARG A 112 11.47 -15.44 6.87
C ARG A 112 10.57 -16.02 5.80
N PHE A 113 10.83 -15.75 4.52
CA PHE A 113 9.91 -16.04 3.41
C PHE A 113 9.54 -17.52 3.33
N ASP A 114 10.48 -18.44 3.54
CA ASP A 114 10.22 -19.89 3.49
C ASP A 114 9.30 -20.37 4.63
N ARG A 115 9.18 -19.61 5.72
CA ARG A 115 8.34 -19.93 6.88
C ARG A 115 7.05 -19.12 6.91
N THR A 116 7.08 -17.91 6.39
CA THR A 116 5.96 -16.96 6.40
C THR A 116 5.96 -16.23 5.05
N PRO A 117 5.55 -16.91 3.97
CA PRO A 117 5.51 -16.29 2.65
C PRO A 117 4.42 -15.22 2.62
N ILE A 118 4.67 -14.20 1.81
CA ILE A 118 3.69 -13.14 1.53
C ILE A 118 3.27 -13.21 0.07
N ASP A 119 2.03 -12.85 -0.21
CA ASP A 119 1.51 -12.73 -1.57
C ASP A 119 1.79 -11.35 -2.15
N SER A 120 1.79 -10.34 -1.28
CA SER A 120 1.93 -8.96 -1.70
C SER A 120 2.65 -8.08 -0.67
N LEU A 121 3.30 -7.03 -1.16
CA LEU A 121 3.82 -5.93 -0.37
C LEU A 121 3.23 -4.60 -0.87
N VAL A 122 2.71 -3.79 0.05
CA VAL A 122 2.43 -2.36 -0.19
C VAL A 122 3.52 -1.52 0.46
N LEU A 123 4.16 -0.68 -0.32
CA LEU A 123 5.15 0.29 0.14
C LEU A 123 4.72 1.70 -0.25
N SER A 124 3.99 2.35 0.66
CA SER A 124 3.49 3.72 0.48
C SER A 124 4.50 4.79 0.86
N TRP A 125 5.76 4.60 0.47
CA TRP A 125 6.89 5.49 0.75
C TRP A 125 7.61 5.89 -0.54
N GLU A 126 8.18 7.10 -0.55
CA GLU A 126 8.98 7.59 -1.67
C GLU A 126 10.45 7.78 -1.30
N SER A 127 11.33 7.47 -2.25
CA SER A 127 12.70 7.98 -2.32
C SER A 127 12.82 8.79 -3.60
N SER A 128 12.51 10.07 -3.52
CA SER A 128 12.30 10.93 -4.68
C SER A 128 13.55 11.70 -5.09
N THR A 129 13.76 11.82 -6.39
CA THR A 129 14.73 12.75 -7.00
C THR A 129 14.12 13.45 -8.20
N LEU A 130 14.78 14.51 -8.70
CA LEU A 130 14.38 15.17 -9.92
C LEU A 130 14.70 14.28 -11.13
N ILE A 131 13.81 14.26 -12.12
CA ILE A 131 14.04 13.56 -13.39
C ILE A 131 15.31 14.09 -14.09
N SER A 132 15.60 15.39 -13.94
CA SER A 132 16.79 16.03 -14.47
C SER A 132 18.10 15.63 -13.78
N ALA A 133 18.05 14.85 -12.70
CA ALA A 133 19.25 14.28 -12.10
C ALA A 133 19.84 13.13 -12.93
N PHE A 134 19.11 12.62 -13.92
CA PHE A 134 19.58 11.59 -14.84
C PHE A 134 19.97 12.18 -16.20
N ASP A 135 21.09 11.74 -16.75
CA ASP A 135 21.58 12.19 -18.06
C ASP A 135 20.69 11.75 -19.23
N GLN A 136 19.88 10.71 -19.03
CA GLN A 136 19.02 10.13 -20.06
C GLN A 136 17.57 10.55 -19.85
N PRO A 137 16.84 10.96 -20.91
CA PRO A 137 15.41 11.24 -20.81
C PRO A 137 14.65 10.06 -20.23
N LEU A 138 13.69 10.34 -19.34
CA LEU A 138 12.98 9.30 -18.60
C LEU A 138 12.29 8.30 -19.53
N SER A 139 12.75 7.05 -19.50
CA SER A 139 12.26 5.97 -20.37
C SER A 139 12.47 4.61 -19.72
N ARG A 140 11.48 3.72 -19.83
CA ARG A 140 11.61 2.33 -19.34
C ARG A 140 12.79 1.59 -19.99
N LYS A 141 13.20 1.97 -21.21
CA LYS A 141 14.38 1.41 -21.90
C LYS A 141 15.70 1.70 -21.19
N HIS A 142 15.73 2.66 -20.28
CA HIS A 142 16.94 3.12 -19.60
C HIS A 142 16.93 2.77 -18.10
N ARG A 143 15.96 1.98 -17.63
CA ARG A 143 15.79 1.55 -16.23
C ARG A 143 17.11 1.13 -15.57
N GLU A 144 17.83 0.18 -16.19
CA GLU A 144 19.09 -0.33 -15.65
C GLU A 144 20.15 0.76 -15.48
N LYS A 145 20.17 1.75 -16.37
CA LYS A 145 21.09 2.89 -16.26
C LYS A 145 20.72 3.78 -15.07
N TYR A 146 19.43 4.01 -14.81
CA TYR A 146 19.01 4.79 -13.64
C TYR A 146 19.36 4.09 -12.33
N ILE A 147 19.15 2.78 -12.26
CA ILE A 147 19.54 1.97 -11.10
C ILE A 147 21.05 2.05 -10.88
N GLU A 148 21.85 1.97 -11.95
CA GLU A 148 23.30 2.11 -11.88
C GLU A 148 23.72 3.52 -11.42
N THR A 149 23.06 4.57 -11.89
CA THR A 149 23.28 5.94 -11.40
C THR A 149 22.99 6.05 -9.89
N ILE A 150 21.89 5.47 -9.41
CA ILE A 150 21.56 5.45 -7.97
C ILE A 150 22.59 4.65 -7.18
N ARG A 151 23.08 3.53 -7.72
CA ARG A 151 24.17 2.75 -7.12
C ARG A 151 25.42 3.61 -6.93
N GLN A 152 25.81 4.36 -7.95
CA GLN A 152 26.96 5.27 -7.92
C GLN A 152 26.75 6.39 -6.90
N TRP A 153 25.57 7.01 -6.84
CA TRP A 153 25.26 7.99 -5.78
C TRP A 153 25.40 7.39 -4.38
N GLY A 154 25.08 6.11 -4.24
CA GLY A 154 25.24 5.36 -2.99
C GLY A 154 26.69 5.11 -2.57
N GLU A 155 27.68 5.27 -3.45
CA GLU A 155 29.11 5.17 -3.06
C GLU A 155 29.54 6.38 -2.23
N GLU A 156 28.89 7.52 -2.43
CA GLU A 156 29.23 8.79 -1.77
C GLU A 156 28.23 9.19 -0.67
N ASN A 157 26.98 8.72 -0.77
CA ASN A 157 25.91 9.10 0.14
C ASN A 157 25.14 7.88 0.70
N PRO A 158 25.15 7.67 2.03
CA PRO A 158 24.45 6.55 2.67
C PRO A 158 22.96 6.45 2.35
N SER A 159 22.23 7.55 2.15
CA SER A 159 20.78 7.47 1.85
C SER A 159 20.50 6.88 0.46
N TRP A 160 21.37 7.19 -0.51
CA TRP A 160 21.30 6.60 -1.85
C TRP A 160 21.79 5.15 -1.85
N HIS A 161 22.74 4.81 -0.98
CA HIS A 161 23.14 3.42 -0.75
C HIS A 161 21.95 2.58 -0.29
N ASP A 162 21.25 3.03 0.76
CA ASP A 162 20.05 2.35 1.26
C ASP A 162 18.97 2.28 0.17
N THR A 163 18.75 3.36 -0.59
CA THR A 163 17.78 3.37 -1.71
C THR A 163 18.11 2.31 -2.77
N TYR A 164 19.38 2.21 -3.20
CA TYR A 164 19.83 1.17 -4.13
C TYR A 164 19.55 -0.23 -3.57
N LEU A 165 19.90 -0.47 -2.30
CA LEU A 165 19.67 -1.76 -1.67
C LEU A 165 18.18 -2.09 -1.53
N VAL A 166 17.32 -1.10 -1.26
CA VAL A 166 15.86 -1.28 -1.27
C VAL A 166 15.40 -1.71 -2.66
N ILE A 167 15.85 -1.05 -3.73
CA ILE A 167 15.51 -1.44 -5.12
C ILE A 167 15.85 -2.92 -5.35
N LYS A 168 17.07 -3.36 -4.99
CA LYS A 168 17.50 -4.76 -5.16
C LYS A 168 16.69 -5.72 -4.29
N ALA A 169 16.34 -5.32 -3.08
CA ALA A 169 15.57 -6.14 -2.16
C ALA A 169 14.10 -6.29 -2.60
N LEU A 170 13.51 -5.27 -3.21
CA LEU A 170 12.18 -5.33 -3.84
C LEU A 170 12.20 -6.27 -5.05
N GLU A 171 13.21 -6.19 -5.91
CA GLU A 171 13.37 -7.13 -7.04
C GLU A 171 13.50 -8.58 -6.58
N ALA A 172 14.19 -8.82 -5.46
CA ALA A 172 14.28 -10.17 -4.90
C ALA A 172 12.93 -10.70 -4.40
N LEU A 173 12.02 -9.83 -3.93
CA LEU A 173 10.65 -10.22 -3.59
C LEU A 173 9.82 -10.51 -4.86
N THR A 174 9.94 -9.68 -5.89
CA THR A 174 9.18 -9.88 -7.14
C THR A 174 9.63 -11.14 -7.88
N ASP A 175 10.93 -11.48 -7.84
CA ASP A 175 11.47 -12.73 -8.38
C ASP A 175 10.94 -13.98 -7.64
N LYS A 176 10.50 -13.84 -6.38
CA LYS A 176 9.80 -14.88 -5.61
C LYS A 176 8.30 -14.95 -5.88
N GLY A 177 7.79 -14.11 -6.78
CA GLY A 177 6.37 -14.03 -7.14
C GLY A 177 5.52 -13.14 -6.24
N VAL A 178 6.14 -12.35 -5.34
CA VAL A 178 5.42 -11.36 -4.53
C VAL A 178 4.97 -10.20 -5.41
N GLN A 179 3.69 -9.83 -5.34
CA GLN A 179 3.19 -8.62 -6.01
C GLN A 179 3.54 -7.40 -5.16
N VAL A 180 4.42 -6.54 -5.66
CA VAL A 180 4.87 -5.33 -4.95
C VAL A 180 4.20 -4.11 -5.55
N PHE A 181 3.49 -3.34 -4.72
CA PHE A 181 2.86 -2.08 -5.07
C PHE A 181 3.60 -0.93 -4.38
N THR A 182 4.10 0.01 -5.18
CA THR A 182 4.74 1.25 -4.69
C THR A 182 4.02 2.47 -5.26
N ILE A 183 4.26 3.62 -4.65
CA ILE A 183 3.62 4.88 -5.05
C ILE A 183 4.43 5.58 -6.14
N ALA A 184 3.76 6.34 -7.00
CA ALA A 184 4.44 7.17 -8.00
C ALA A 184 5.26 8.32 -7.36
N GLY A 185 4.80 8.83 -6.22
CA GLY A 185 5.42 9.92 -5.47
C GLY A 185 4.53 11.15 -5.39
N ASN A 186 4.73 11.96 -4.35
CA ASN A 186 3.98 13.19 -4.06
C ASN A 186 4.87 14.44 -4.20
N SER A 187 6.02 14.30 -4.85
CA SER A 187 7.05 15.34 -5.05
C SER A 187 6.88 16.14 -6.36
N GLY A 188 5.74 16.00 -7.05
CA GLY A 188 5.40 16.74 -8.27
C GLY A 188 5.81 16.06 -9.58
N SER A 189 5.35 16.64 -10.69
CA SER A 189 5.48 16.09 -12.05
C SER A 189 6.92 16.01 -12.57
N ARG A 190 7.86 16.72 -11.93
CA ARG A 190 9.29 16.72 -12.28
C ARG A 190 10.12 15.76 -11.44
N ALA A 191 9.50 15.13 -10.45
CA ALA A 191 10.13 14.15 -9.59
C ALA A 191 9.78 12.72 -10.04
N ILE A 192 10.58 11.78 -9.56
CA ILE A 192 10.32 10.36 -9.68
C ILE A 192 10.64 9.67 -8.37
N ASN A 193 9.72 8.82 -7.88
CA ASN A 193 10.05 7.84 -6.86
C ASN A 193 11.00 6.81 -7.47
N THR A 194 12.26 6.81 -7.05
CA THR A 194 13.31 5.93 -7.59
C THR A 194 13.03 4.45 -7.37
N LEU A 195 12.19 4.10 -6.39
CA LEU A 195 11.74 2.72 -6.17
C LEU A 195 10.94 2.17 -7.37
N SER A 196 10.35 3.04 -8.18
CA SER A 196 9.65 2.68 -9.43
C SER A 196 10.56 2.08 -10.49
N PHE A 197 11.89 2.16 -10.31
CA PHE A 197 12.84 1.50 -11.19
C PHE A 197 12.98 0.01 -10.92
N ALA A 198 12.63 -0.47 -9.72
CA ALA A 198 12.74 -1.88 -9.37
C ALA A 198 11.91 -2.74 -10.33
N LYS A 199 12.55 -3.77 -10.91
CA LYS A 199 11.88 -4.71 -11.81
C LYS A 199 10.76 -5.47 -11.10
N GLY A 200 9.62 -5.57 -11.79
CA GLY A 200 8.46 -6.33 -11.30
C GLY A 200 7.62 -5.59 -10.26
N VAL A 201 8.05 -4.40 -9.81
CA VAL A 201 7.25 -3.54 -8.95
C VAL A 201 6.21 -2.81 -9.79
N THR A 202 4.98 -2.77 -9.29
CA THR A 202 3.87 -2.00 -9.84
C THR A 202 3.87 -0.61 -9.19
N THR A 203 4.14 0.42 -9.99
CA THR A 203 4.09 1.81 -9.55
C THR A 203 2.71 2.39 -9.80
N VAL A 204 2.10 2.95 -8.76
CA VAL A 204 0.70 3.39 -8.78
C VAL A 204 0.61 4.92 -8.68
N GLY A 205 0.01 5.52 -9.71
CA GLY A 205 -0.32 6.94 -9.77
C GLY A 205 -1.74 7.23 -9.29
N ALA A 206 -2.12 8.50 -9.30
CA ALA A 206 -3.47 8.93 -8.93
C ALA A 206 -4.41 9.02 -10.14
N ALA A 207 -5.64 8.56 -9.98
CA ALA A 207 -6.68 8.65 -11.01
C ALA A 207 -7.25 10.08 -11.14
N GLU A 208 -7.21 10.86 -10.05
CA GLU A 208 -7.74 12.21 -9.95
C GLU A 208 -6.84 13.23 -10.66
N LYS A 209 -7.32 13.81 -11.77
CA LYS A 209 -6.55 14.74 -12.61
C LYS A 209 -6.10 15.99 -11.86
N GLU A 210 -6.89 16.45 -10.90
CA GLU A 210 -6.59 17.61 -10.08
C GLU A 210 -5.38 17.37 -9.17
N LEU A 211 -4.91 16.14 -8.99
CA LEU A 211 -3.74 15.85 -8.16
C LEU A 211 -2.40 15.89 -8.93
N ASN A 212 -2.45 15.99 -10.27
CA ASN A 212 -1.26 15.96 -11.14
C ASN A 212 -0.25 17.09 -10.91
N TYR A 213 -0.62 18.14 -10.15
CA TYR A 213 0.31 19.22 -9.82
C TYR A 213 1.34 18.81 -8.73
N PHE A 214 1.02 17.82 -7.89
CA PHE A 214 1.93 17.34 -6.84
C PHE A 214 2.15 15.83 -6.85
N ILE A 215 1.30 15.04 -7.50
CA ILE A 215 1.55 13.61 -7.71
C ILE A 215 2.38 13.43 -8.98
N SER A 216 3.43 12.63 -8.89
CA SER A 216 4.28 12.31 -10.04
C SER A 216 3.49 11.46 -11.04
N ASP A 217 3.50 11.88 -12.30
CA ASP A 217 2.89 11.16 -13.41
C ASP A 217 3.92 11.06 -14.54
N ASN A 218 4.46 9.85 -14.73
CA ASN A 218 5.58 9.63 -15.64
C ASN A 218 5.57 8.21 -16.20
N VAL A 219 6.49 7.92 -17.12
CA VAL A 219 6.51 6.65 -17.86
C VAL A 219 6.69 5.40 -16.99
N PHE A 220 7.10 5.53 -15.73
CA PHE A 220 7.24 4.42 -14.79
C PHE A 220 5.95 4.12 -14.02
N VAL A 221 4.93 4.97 -14.08
CA VAL A 221 3.59 4.63 -13.57
C VAL A 221 3.01 3.49 -14.41
N ASP A 222 2.58 2.43 -13.73
CA ASP A 222 2.02 1.21 -14.35
C ASP A 222 0.49 1.24 -14.36
N THR A 223 -0.12 1.79 -13.32
CA THR A 223 -1.57 1.91 -13.18
C THR A 223 -1.94 3.16 -12.37
N TYR A 224 -3.21 3.55 -12.43
CA TYR A 224 -3.76 4.72 -11.74
C TYR A 224 -4.97 4.31 -10.92
N GLU A 225 -5.00 4.73 -9.66
CA GLU A 225 -6.09 4.40 -8.74
C GLU A 225 -6.50 5.61 -7.90
N GLN A 226 -7.66 5.49 -7.24
CA GLN A 226 -8.18 6.54 -6.37
C GLN A 226 -7.14 6.86 -5.29
N ALA A 227 -6.75 8.13 -5.23
CA ALA A 227 -5.72 8.66 -4.35
C ALA A 227 -6.26 9.70 -3.37
N ALA A 228 -7.52 10.12 -3.51
CA ALA A 228 -8.22 11.02 -2.60
C ALA A 228 -9.42 10.35 -1.96
N TYR A 229 -9.52 10.46 -0.63
CA TYR A 229 -10.58 9.85 0.16
C TYR A 229 -11.19 10.87 1.11
N GLN A 230 -12.53 10.96 1.07
CA GLN A 230 -13.34 11.61 2.08
C GLN A 230 -13.92 10.52 2.95
N PHE A 231 -13.83 10.69 4.26
CA PHE A 231 -14.43 9.72 5.18
C PHE A 231 -15.90 10.08 5.29
N ILE A 232 -16.76 9.16 4.88
CA ILE A 232 -18.21 9.37 4.81
C ILE A 232 -18.83 8.79 6.08
N ARG A 233 -19.57 9.62 6.81
CA ARG A 233 -20.25 9.19 8.03
C ARG A 233 -21.35 8.19 7.68
N LEU A 234 -21.33 7.05 8.37
CA LEU A 234 -22.42 6.07 8.34
C LEU A 234 -23.33 6.29 9.53
N ASP A 235 -24.64 6.26 9.28
CA ASP A 235 -25.68 6.39 10.29
C ASP A 235 -26.55 5.11 10.31
N ASP A 236 -27.11 4.78 11.48
CA ASP A 236 -28.09 3.70 11.61
C ASP A 236 -29.47 4.11 11.04
N SER A 237 -30.46 3.21 11.11
CA SER A 237 -31.82 3.48 10.63
C SER A 237 -32.53 4.63 11.34
N ASN A 238 -32.06 5.03 12.52
CA ASN A 238 -32.59 6.14 13.32
C ASN A 238 -31.80 7.45 13.09
N GLY A 239 -30.78 7.43 12.24
CA GLY A 239 -29.90 8.59 12.00
C GLY A 239 -28.82 8.78 13.06
N VAL A 240 -28.55 7.78 13.89
CA VAL A 240 -27.48 7.81 14.90
C VAL A 240 -26.17 7.43 14.21
N PRO A 241 -25.09 8.24 14.35
CA PRO A 241 -23.82 7.90 13.75
C PRO A 241 -23.28 6.56 14.26
N LEU A 242 -22.80 5.72 13.34
CA LEU A 242 -22.11 4.47 13.61
C LEU A 242 -20.60 4.65 13.53
N GLY A 243 -20.12 5.46 12.58
CA GLY A 243 -18.70 5.62 12.30
C GLY A 243 -18.49 6.22 10.93
N TYR A 244 -17.36 5.88 10.30
CA TYR A 244 -17.03 6.34 8.95
C TYR A 244 -16.63 5.18 8.04
N ASP A 245 -17.09 5.28 6.79
CA ASP A 245 -16.61 4.57 5.62
C ASP A 245 -15.46 5.38 5.01
N VAL A 246 -14.31 4.73 4.85
CA VAL A 246 -13.08 5.34 4.33
C VAL A 246 -12.88 4.99 2.86
N ASP A 247 -13.12 3.73 2.48
CA ASP A 247 -12.78 3.22 1.15
C ASP A 247 -13.94 3.19 0.14
N GLY A 248 -15.15 3.53 0.60
CA GLY A 248 -16.36 3.69 -0.20
C GLY A 248 -17.13 2.39 -0.44
N ASP A 249 -16.84 1.32 0.30
CA ASP A 249 -17.55 0.04 0.17
C ASP A 249 -18.89 -0.02 0.96
N GLY A 250 -19.22 1.05 1.69
CA GLY A 250 -20.42 1.17 2.50
C GLY A 250 -20.33 0.47 3.86
N CYS A 251 -19.16 -0.06 4.23
CA CYS A 251 -18.91 -0.68 5.51
C CYS A 251 -18.24 0.28 6.49
N GLN A 252 -18.37 -0.04 7.78
CA GLN A 252 -17.77 0.76 8.85
C GLN A 252 -16.28 0.42 8.98
N ASP A 253 -15.43 1.33 8.54
CA ASP A 253 -13.97 1.22 8.68
C ASP A 253 -13.47 1.79 10.01
N ILE A 254 -14.01 2.96 10.39
CA ILE A 254 -13.65 3.66 11.62
C ILE A 254 -14.88 3.70 12.52
N PRO A 255 -14.95 2.90 13.59
CA PRO A 255 -16.09 2.91 14.49
C PRO A 255 -16.12 4.19 15.32
N ILE A 256 -17.32 4.64 15.70
CA ILE A 256 -17.51 5.86 16.50
C ILE A 256 -16.79 5.84 17.84
N SER A 257 -16.56 4.65 18.41
CA SER A 257 -15.81 4.46 19.65
C SER A 257 -14.31 4.74 19.52
N ALA A 258 -13.79 4.79 18.30
CA ALA A 258 -12.37 5.07 18.03
C ALA A 258 -12.07 6.57 17.92
N LEU A 259 -13.09 7.41 17.79
CA LEU A 259 -12.96 8.86 17.59
C LEU A 259 -12.66 9.58 18.91
N THR A 260 -11.95 10.71 18.92
CA THR A 260 -11.50 11.41 20.15
C THR A 260 -12.57 12.21 20.91
N SER A 261 -13.52 12.82 20.22
CA SER A 261 -14.56 13.69 20.81
C SER A 261 -15.41 12.98 21.87
N SER A 262 -15.80 13.71 22.90
CA SER A 262 -16.79 13.20 23.88
C SER A 262 -18.24 13.31 23.39
N ASP A 263 -18.54 14.26 22.49
CA ASP A 263 -19.85 14.41 21.88
C ASP A 263 -19.86 13.82 20.46
N LYS A 264 -20.53 12.68 20.35
CA LYS A 264 -20.64 11.91 19.10
C LYS A 264 -21.93 12.19 18.32
N THR A 265 -22.76 13.13 18.80
CA THR A 265 -24.06 13.43 18.18
C THR A 265 -23.97 14.39 17.00
N GLN A 266 -22.88 15.17 16.90
CA GLN A 266 -22.68 16.21 15.87
C GLN A 266 -21.46 15.97 14.98
N LEU A 267 -21.20 14.72 14.61
CA LEU A 267 -20.10 14.36 13.72
C LEU A 267 -20.32 14.90 12.30
N PRO A 268 -19.29 15.40 11.58
CA PRO A 268 -19.44 15.83 10.21
C PRO A 268 -19.88 14.67 9.29
N LYS A 269 -20.73 14.96 8.29
CA LYS A 269 -21.16 13.94 7.31
C LYS A 269 -20.01 13.44 6.42
N ALA A 270 -19.05 14.30 6.16
CA ALA A 270 -17.85 13.98 5.40
C ALA A 270 -16.67 14.77 5.98
N THR A 271 -15.49 14.16 6.04
CA THR A 271 -14.27 14.86 6.46
C THR A 271 -13.84 15.90 5.43
N TRP A 272 -13.33 17.03 5.92
CA TRP A 272 -12.74 18.08 5.10
C TRP A 272 -11.52 18.69 5.81
N PRO A 273 -10.36 18.77 5.14
CA PRO A 273 -10.09 18.33 3.77
C PRO A 273 -10.02 16.80 3.64
N PRO A 274 -10.20 16.24 2.42
CA PRO A 274 -9.92 14.83 2.16
C PRO A 274 -8.44 14.50 2.40
N ILE A 275 -8.17 13.25 2.75
CA ILE A 275 -6.81 12.72 2.66
C ILE A 275 -6.49 12.51 1.18
N LYS A 276 -5.28 12.88 0.76
CA LYS A 276 -4.86 12.77 -0.64
C LYS A 276 -3.38 12.46 -0.79
N GLY A 277 -3.05 11.66 -1.78
CA GLY A 277 -1.68 11.30 -2.12
C GLY A 277 -1.59 9.94 -2.78
N SER A 278 -0.56 9.72 -3.59
CA SER A 278 -0.32 8.43 -4.25
C SER A 278 -0.16 7.27 -3.25
N SER A 279 0.21 7.58 -2.00
CA SER A 279 0.15 6.69 -0.83
C SER A 279 -1.16 5.93 -0.64
N PHE A 280 -2.28 6.52 -1.06
CA PHE A 280 -3.61 5.95 -0.94
C PHE A 280 -4.09 5.26 -2.22
N ALA A 281 -3.36 5.43 -3.34
CA ALA A 281 -3.63 4.73 -4.59
C ALA A 281 -3.03 3.32 -4.60
N ALA A 282 -1.81 3.16 -4.07
CA ALA A 282 -1.13 1.86 -3.98
C ALA A 282 -1.95 0.77 -3.26
N PRO A 283 -2.53 1.00 -2.06
CA PRO A 283 -3.38 0.00 -1.40
C PRO A 283 -4.66 -0.34 -2.20
N MET A 284 -5.25 0.63 -2.91
CA MET A 284 -6.41 0.39 -3.76
C MET A 284 -6.05 -0.48 -5.00
N ALA A 285 -4.88 -0.25 -5.60
CA ALA A 285 -4.37 -1.09 -6.68
C ALA A 285 -4.16 -2.54 -6.22
N LEU A 286 -3.63 -2.73 -5.00
CA LEU A 286 -3.55 -4.04 -4.38
C LEU A 286 -4.94 -4.66 -4.24
N LYS A 287 -5.91 -3.95 -3.66
CA LYS A 287 -7.27 -4.48 -3.44
C LYS A 287 -7.87 -4.96 -4.75
N LYS A 288 -7.79 -4.16 -5.82
CA LYS A 288 -8.28 -4.54 -7.16
C LYS A 288 -7.52 -5.68 -7.84
N ALA A 289 -6.22 -5.85 -7.54
CA ALA A 289 -5.43 -6.94 -8.11
C ALA A 289 -5.87 -8.31 -7.60
N PHE A 290 -6.34 -8.40 -6.35
CA PHE A 290 -6.72 -9.66 -5.70
C PHE A 290 -8.23 -9.88 -5.55
N VAL A 291 -9.02 -8.80 -5.42
CA VAL A 291 -10.46 -8.85 -5.17
C VAL A 291 -11.22 -8.48 -6.44
N LYS A 292 -11.97 -9.45 -7.00
CA LYS A 292 -12.74 -9.26 -8.25
C LYS A 292 -14.20 -8.85 -8.03
N THR A 293 -14.69 -8.89 -6.79
CA THR A 293 -16.07 -8.57 -6.40
C THR A 293 -16.06 -7.82 -5.08
N THR A 294 -16.74 -6.69 -4.99
CA THR A 294 -16.87 -5.92 -3.75
C THR A 294 -17.55 -6.78 -2.69
N ALA A 295 -16.88 -6.96 -1.56
CA ALA A 295 -17.41 -7.71 -0.42
C ALA A 295 -18.69 -7.01 0.10
N HIS A 296 -19.63 -7.82 0.61
CA HIS A 296 -20.73 -7.29 1.42
C HIS A 296 -20.24 -7.21 2.86
N CYS A 297 -20.65 -6.16 3.59
CA CYS A 297 -20.26 -6.00 4.99
C CYS A 297 -20.58 -7.28 5.78
N PRO A 298 -19.60 -7.85 6.51
CA PRO A 298 -19.88 -8.96 7.40
C PRO A 298 -20.91 -8.50 8.44
N SER A 299 -22.06 -9.17 8.46
CA SER A 299 -23.16 -8.96 9.41
C SER A 299 -22.80 -9.38 10.83
#